data_AF-A0A8T5PIA7-F1
#
_entry.id   AF-A0A8T5PIA7-F1
#
_cell.length_a   1.000
_cell.length_b   1.000
_cell.length_c   1.000
_cell.angle_alpha   90.00
_cell.angle_beta   90.00
_cell.angle_gamma   90.00
#
_symmetry.space_group_name_H-M   'P 1'
#
loop_
_entity.id
_entity.type
_entity.pdbx_description
1 polymer ?
#
loop_
_entity_poly.entity_id
_entity_poly.type
_entity_poly.pdbx_seq_one_letter_code
_entity_poly.pdbx_strand_id
1 'polypeptide(L)'
;MIFELFGILLIVLGIFGLHQAIEGDKGDKETLILIVISLIILFVGGMTFISRISFEILIRRILGIFCMLFGIFLFGIFPGTGYTHAGFKNVGIFFGFLIFVFGIYLLFCS
;
A
#
# COMPACT_ATOMS: atom_id res chain seq x y z
N MET A 1 9.14 11.49 11.22
CA MET A 1 10.58 11.25 11.01
C MET A 1 11.24 10.33 12.06
N ILE A 2 11.48 10.73 13.32
CA ILE A 2 12.15 9.84 14.32
C ILE A 2 11.40 8.53 14.57
N PHE A 3 10.08 8.59 14.73
CA PHE A 3 9.26 7.39 14.93
C PHE A 3 9.14 6.50 13.68
N GLU A 4 9.23 7.07 12.47
CA GLU A 4 9.28 6.28 11.23
C GLU A 4 10.62 5.55 11.12
N LEU A 5 11.74 6.22 11.43
CA LEU A 5 13.05 5.59 11.49
C LEU A 5 13.08 4.46 12.53
N PHE A 6 12.43 4.65 13.68
CA PHE A 6 12.28 3.61 14.70
C PHE A 6 11.42 2.43 14.20
N GLY A 7 10.31 2.69 13.52
CA GLY A 7 9.47 1.65 12.92
C GLY A 7 10.21 0.84 11.85
N ILE A 8 10.96 1.51 10.97
CA ILE A 8 11.81 0.85 9.95
C ILE A 8 12.88 -0.01 10.64
N LEU A 9 13.54 0.52 11.67
CA LEU A 9 14.53 -0.22 12.44
C LEU A 9 13.94 -1.49 13.07
N LEU A 10 12.74 -1.40 13.66
CA LEU A 10 12.03 -2.56 14.21
C LEU A 10 11.70 -3.59 13.12
N ILE A 11 11.19 -3.17 11.97
CA ILE A 11 10.91 -4.08 10.85
C ILE A 11 12.18 -4.79 10.38
N VAL A 12 13.28 -4.06 10.20
CA VAL A 12 14.57 -4.63 9.80
C VAL A 12 15.09 -5.63 10.85
N LEU A 13 14.99 -5.31 12.13
CA LEU A 13 15.37 -6.21 13.23
C LEU A 13 14.51 -7.49 13.25
N GLY A 14 13.20 -7.37 13.04
CA GLY A 14 12.31 -8.53 12.98
C GLY A 14 12.57 -9.43 11.77
N ILE A 15 12.85 -8.85 10.60
CA ILE A 15 13.24 -9.64 9.40
C ILE A 15 14.58 -10.35 9.64
N PHE A 16 15.55 -9.66 10.22
CA PHE A 16 16.86 -10.24 10.50
C PHE A 16 16.79 -11.36 11.56
N GLY A 17 15.94 -11.20 12.57
CA GLY A 17 15.66 -12.24 13.56
C GLY A 17 15.00 -13.48 12.95
N LEU A 18 14.05 -13.31 12.04
CA LEU A 18 13.46 -14.44 11.29
C LEU A 18 14.49 -15.14 10.40
N HIS A 19 15.35 -14.38 9.72
CA HIS A 19 16.39 -14.95 8.89
C HIS A 19 17.38 -15.81 9.70
N GLN A 20 17.85 -15.30 10.85
CA GLN A 20 18.70 -16.09 11.75
C GLN A 20 18.00 -17.28 12.40
N ALA A 21 16.68 -17.22 12.60
CA ALA A 21 15.93 -18.37 13.07
C ALA A 21 15.82 -19.48 12.00
N ILE A 22 15.82 -19.11 10.72
CA ILE A 22 15.75 -20.07 9.60
C ILE A 22 17.12 -20.69 9.32
N GLU A 23 18.21 -19.91 9.40
CA GLU A 23 19.58 -20.41 9.18
C GLU A 23 20.22 -21.03 10.42
N GLY A 24 19.71 -20.72 11.61
CA GLY A 24 20.24 -21.21 12.87
C GLY A 24 19.81 -22.64 13.14
N ASP A 25 20.76 -23.57 13.13
CA ASP A 25 20.61 -24.96 13.60
C ASP A 25 20.54 -25.02 15.15
N LYS A 26 19.64 -24.23 15.73
CA LYS A 26 19.36 -24.19 17.17
C LYS A 26 18.19 -25.10 17.48
N GLY A 27 18.17 -25.67 18.69
CA GLY A 27 17.12 -26.58 19.13
C GLY A 27 15.72 -25.95 19.03
N ASP A 28 14.72 -26.77 18.68
CA ASP A 28 13.35 -26.36 18.30
C ASP A 28 12.72 -25.28 19.20
N LYS A 29 12.97 -25.32 20.51
CA LYS A 29 12.40 -24.35 21.46
C LYS A 29 13.00 -22.95 21.32
N GLU A 30 14.30 -22.85 21.07
CA GLU A 30 15.00 -21.57 20.96
C GLU A 30 14.63 -20.88 19.65
N THR A 31 14.58 -21.64 18.56
CA THR A 31 14.15 -21.18 17.24
C THR A 31 12.70 -20.67 17.27
N LEU A 32 11.80 -21.40 17.93
CA LEU A 32 10.40 -20.99 18.07
C LEU A 32 10.25 -19.68 18.88
N ILE A 33 11.01 -19.52 19.97
CA ILE A 33 11.02 -18.26 20.76
C ILE A 33 11.52 -17.09 19.90
N LEU A 34 12.59 -17.30 19.11
CA LEU A 34 13.19 -16.28 18.27
C LEU A 34 12.22 -15.84 17.15
N ILE A 35 11.49 -16.77 16.56
CA ILE A 35 10.42 -16.50 15.59
C ILE A 35 9.30 -15.66 16.23
N VAL A 36 8.81 -16.06 17.41
CA VAL A 36 7.73 -15.36 18.10
C VAL A 36 8.13 -13.92 18.44
N ILE A 37 9.34 -13.71 18.99
CA ILE A 37 9.86 -12.37 19.29
C ILE A 37 10.00 -11.54 18.02
N SER A 38 10.52 -12.14 16.94
CA SER A 38 10.71 -11.44 15.66
C SER A 38 9.38 -11.01 15.04
N LEU A 39 8.34 -11.86 15.13
CA LEU A 39 6.99 -11.53 14.69
C LEU A 39 6.35 -10.40 15.52
N ILE A 40 6.55 -10.41 16.85
CA ILE A 40 6.07 -9.33 17.73
C ILE A 40 6.74 -8.00 17.35
N ILE A 41 8.06 -8.01 17.13
CA ILE A 41 8.81 -6.82 16.73
C ILE A 41 8.34 -6.29 15.38
N LEU A 42 8.12 -7.17 14.39
CA LEU A 42 7.54 -6.81 13.09
C LEU A 42 6.15 -6.19 13.23
N PHE A 43 5.30 -6.77 14.07
CA PHE A 43 3.95 -6.26 14.31
C PHE A 43 3.95 -4.88 14.97
N VAL A 44 4.81 -4.66 15.98
CA VAL A 44 4.97 -3.36 16.63
C VAL A 44 5.57 -2.31 15.68
N GLY A 45 6.52 -2.72 14.83
CA GLY A 45 7.05 -1.88 13.75
C GLY A 45 5.99 -1.49 12.72
N GLY A 46 5.12 -2.43 12.32
CA GLY A 46 3.98 -2.14 11.44
C GLY A 46 2.94 -1.24 12.09
N MET A 47 2.64 -1.46 13.37
CA MET A 47 1.70 -0.64 14.15
C MET A 47 2.19 0.80 14.37
N THR A 48 3.50 1.02 14.48
CA THR A 48 4.07 2.38 14.55
C THR A 48 3.87 3.16 13.25
N PHE A 49 3.79 2.48 12.11
CA PHE A 49 3.37 3.07 10.84
C PHE A 49 1.87 3.33 10.77
N ILE A 50 1.05 2.37 11.23
CA ILE A 50 -0.41 2.47 11.17
C ILE A 50 -0.95 3.52 12.15
N SER A 51 -0.38 3.64 13.35
CA SER A 51 -0.83 4.57 14.41
C SER A 51 -0.69 6.05 14.07
N ARG A 52 0.10 6.40 13.05
CA ARG A 52 0.25 7.78 12.55
C ARG A 52 -0.57 8.09 11.30
N ILE A 53 -1.06 7.06 10.61
CA ILE A 53 -1.96 7.26 9.49
C ILE A 53 -3.37 7.28 10.09
N SER A 54 -3.95 8.48 10.21
CA SER A 54 -5.39 8.58 10.51
C SER A 54 -6.12 7.65 9.54
N PHE A 55 -7.02 6.81 10.04
CA PHE A 55 -7.76 5.84 9.21
C PHE A 55 -8.40 6.50 7.98
N GLU A 56 -8.77 7.77 8.13
CA GLU A 56 -9.20 8.67 7.04
C GLU A 56 -8.14 8.86 5.94
N ILE A 57 -6.87 9.09 6.27
CA ILE A 57 -5.76 9.20 5.32
C ILE A 57 -5.53 7.87 4.60
N LEU A 58 -5.62 6.74 5.32
CA LEU A 58 -5.47 5.41 4.71
C LEU A 58 -6.58 5.15 3.68
N ILE A 59 -7.84 5.39 4.06
CA ILE A 59 -9.01 5.25 3.17
C ILE A 59 -8.89 6.20 1.97
N ARG A 60 -8.53 7.46 2.19
CA ARG A 60 -8.35 8.44 1.11
C ARG A 60 -7.28 8.00 0.11
N ARG A 61 -6.15 7.46 0.59
CA ARG A 61 -5.08 6.94 -0.27
C ARG A 61 -5.51 5.71 -1.07
N ILE A 62 -6.22 4.77 -0.45
CA ILE A 62 -6.77 3.59 -1.14
C ILE A 62 -7.78 4.01 -2.22
N LEU A 63 -8.71 4.91 -1.88
CA LEU A 63 -9.67 5.47 -2.83
C LEU A 63 -8.97 6.26 -3.95
N GLY A 64 -7.92 7.02 -3.63
CA GLY A 64 -7.12 7.75 -4.61
C GLY A 64 -6.46 6.83 -5.63
N ILE A 65 -5.85 5.73 -5.17
CA ILE A 65 -5.28 4.69 -6.05
C ILE A 65 -6.37 4.06 -6.92
N PHE A 66 -7.53 3.71 -6.33
CA PHE A 66 -8.64 3.13 -7.08
C PHE A 66 -9.16 4.09 -8.16
N CYS A 67 -9.36 5.37 -7.83
CA CYS A 67 -9.74 6.40 -8.80
C CYS A 67 -8.68 6.57 -9.90
N MET A 68 -7.39 6.56 -9.58
CA MET A 68 -6.35 6.63 -10.61
C MET A 68 -6.40 5.45 -11.56
N LEU A 69 -6.48 4.21 -11.04
CA LEU A 69 -6.54 3.01 -11.87
C LEU A 69 -7.80 2.99 -12.73
N PHE A 70 -8.95 3.35 -12.16
CA PHE A 70 -10.21 3.42 -12.88
C PHE A 70 -10.22 4.55 -13.93
N GLY A 71 -9.61 5.69 -13.61
CA GLY A 71 -9.43 6.81 -14.53
C GLY A 71 -8.53 6.43 -15.72
N ILE A 72 -7.41 5.74 -15.47
CA ILE A 72 -6.53 5.20 -16.53
C ILE A 72 -7.29 4.22 -17.41
N PHE A 73 -8.09 3.34 -16.81
CA PHE A 73 -8.92 2.39 -17.55
C PHE A 73 -9.90 3.12 -18.48
N LEU A 74 -10.65 4.11 -17.97
CA LEU A 74 -11.62 4.88 -18.75
C LEU A 74 -10.97 5.78 -19.82
N PHE A 75 -9.79 6.33 -19.51
CA PHE A 75 -9.07 7.22 -20.42
C PHE A 75 -8.31 6.45 -21.52
N GLY A 76 -7.64 5.36 -21.17
CA GLY A 76 -6.72 4.65 -22.08
C GLY A 76 -7.27 3.35 -22.67
N ILE A 77 -8.05 2.59 -21.90
CA ILE A 77 -8.46 1.23 -22.27
C ILE A 77 -9.89 1.21 -22.84
N PHE A 78 -10.83 1.88 -22.17
CA PHE A 78 -12.23 1.97 -22.57
C PHE A 78 -12.45 2.46 -24.02
N PRO A 79 -11.70 3.44 -24.55
CA PRO A 79 -11.88 3.91 -25.93
C PRO A 79 -11.51 2.87 -27.01
N GLY A 80 -10.76 1.83 -26.62
CA GLY A 80 -10.34 0.72 -27.50
C GLY A 80 -11.30 -0.47 -27.50
N THR A 81 -12.34 -0.47 -26.66
CA THR A 81 -13.25 -1.64 -26.49
C THR A 81 -14.32 -1.79 -27.58
N GLY A 82 -14.33 -0.94 -28.61
CA GLY A 82 -15.21 -1.12 -29.78
C GLY A 82 -16.58 -0.42 -29.71
N TYR A 83 -16.81 0.48 -28.75
CA TYR A 83 -18.03 1.30 -28.72
C TYR A 83 -18.14 2.18 -29.97
N THR A 84 -19.24 2.03 -30.71
CA THR A 84 -19.48 2.60 -32.05
C THR A 84 -19.91 4.06 -32.06
N HIS A 85 -20.34 4.62 -30.94
CA HIS A 85 -20.70 6.04 -30.85
C HIS A 85 -19.50 6.88 -30.40
N ALA A 86 -18.94 7.68 -31.32
CA ALA A 86 -17.84 8.60 -31.05
C ALA A 86 -18.10 9.54 -29.86
N GLY A 87 -19.37 9.91 -29.61
CA GLY A 87 -19.77 10.69 -28.43
C GLY A 87 -19.51 9.96 -27.11
N PHE A 88 -19.83 8.67 -27.02
CA PHE A 88 -19.58 7.86 -25.82
C PHE A 88 -18.08 7.66 -25.55
N LYS A 89 -17.29 7.53 -26.62
CA LYS A 89 -15.84 7.44 -26.53
C LYS A 89 -15.24 8.71 -25.90
N ASN A 90 -15.63 9.88 -26.40
CA ASN A 90 -15.12 11.16 -25.91
C ASN A 90 -15.57 11.45 -24.47
N VAL A 91 -16.81 11.09 -24.14
CA VAL A 91 -17.36 11.20 -22.78
C VAL A 91 -16.60 10.29 -21.82
N GLY A 92 -16.30 9.04 -22.19
CA GLY A 92 -15.50 8.12 -21.37
C GLY A 92 -14.08 8.63 -21.11
N ILE A 93 -13.43 9.19 -22.13
CA ILE A 93 -12.10 9.82 -22.00
C ILE A 93 -12.14 11.00 -21.04
N PHE A 94 -13.14 11.88 -21.18
CA PHE A 94 -13.31 13.06 -20.33
C PHE A 94 -13.56 12.69 -18.87
N PHE A 95 -14.47 11.74 -18.61
CA PHE A 95 -14.72 11.23 -17.26
C PHE A 95 -13.51 10.50 -16.68
N GLY A 96 -12.80 9.69 -17.49
CA GLY A 96 -11.58 9.02 -17.07
C GLY A 96 -10.51 10.01 -16.62
N PHE A 97 -10.31 11.10 -17.37
CA PHE A 97 -9.38 12.16 -17.00
C PHE A 97 -9.78 12.86 -15.69
N LEU A 98 -11.05 13.23 -15.53
CA LEU A 98 -11.55 13.85 -14.29
C LEU A 98 -11.34 12.95 -13.07
N ILE A 99 -11.67 11.67 -13.19
CA ILE A 99 -11.50 10.69 -12.10
C ILE A 99 -10.01 10.47 -11.79
N PHE A 100 -9.15 10.45 -12.81
CA PHE A 100 -7.71 10.34 -12.64
C PHE A 100 -7.13 11.54 -11.86
N VAL A 101 -7.49 12.76 -12.27
CA VAL A 101 -7.08 14.00 -11.56
C VAL A 101 -7.61 14.02 -10.13
N PHE A 102 -8.86 13.58 -9.91
CA PHE A 102 -9.42 13.44 -8.57
C PHE A 102 -8.69 12.39 -7.72
N GLY A 103 -8.28 11.28 -8.31
CA GLY A 103 -7.46 10.26 -7.63
C GLY A 103 -6.08 10.78 -7.22
N ILE A 104 -5.42 11.54 -8.10
CA ILE A 104 -4.18 12.26 -7.77
C ILE A 104 -4.42 13.25 -6.63
N TYR A 105 -5.49 14.05 -6.70
CA TYR A 105 -5.86 14.99 -5.65
C TYR A 105 -6.04 14.28 -4.29
N LEU A 106 -6.73 13.14 -4.24
CA LEU A 106 -6.90 12.35 -3.01
C LEU A 106 -5.58 11.78 -2.44
N LEU A 107 -4.56 11.59 -3.29
CA LEU A 107 -3.25 11.10 -2.86
C LEU A 107 -2.33 12.21 -2.33
N PHE A 108 -2.41 13.41 -2.91
CA PHE A 108 -1.50 14.52 -2.61
C PHE A 108 -2.10 15.60 -1.71
N CYS A 109 -3.43 15.73 -1.66
CA CYS A 109 -4.11 16.67 -0.79
C CYS A 109 -4.42 15.99 0.56
N SER A 110 -3.43 16.04 1.44
CA SER A 110 -3.49 15.62 2.85
C SER A 110 -3.05 16.76 3.76
#